data_AF-I1MM59-F1
#
_entry.id   AF-I1MM59-F1
#
_cell.length_a   1.000
_cell.length_b   1.000
_cell.length_c   1.000
_cell.angle_alpha   90.00
_cell.angle_beta   90.00
_cell.angle_gamma   90.00
#
_symmetry.space_group_name_H-M   'P 1'
#
loop_
_entity.id
_entity.type
_entity.pdbx_description
1 polymer ?
#
loop_
_entity_poly.entity_id
_entity_poly.type
_entity_poly.pdbx_seq_one_letter_code
_entity_poly.pdbx_strand_id
1 'polypeptide(L)'
;MFVASLACSCTYPSLLLRSLCPTFTSWSYQLKQLNRKKNRILASINGNSAYDVGGGYPELEQNQNGKLHSDMSSQREALLKGGDQVISVLEEMITLLEDMNMDEESEKVAVELAAQGVIGKRVDEMESDFMMALDYMIQLAENDQDDKRKSLLEVIKETVLSHLTKKCPPQVQVIGLLCRTPKKESRHELLRRVAAGGGVFKGENELKIHIPSANLNDIANQADDLLEAMETRPVIPDRKLLARLVLIREEARDMMGGGIMDERNHRGFYTLPQPEVDFLAKLVALKPGKNVLDMIRNVMQGKDEGADKSGNDNEDDTTNGEPAEFLGRPLVTGEKTLPVRPGMFLETVSKVLSGLYAGTDSGITAQHLEWVHRKTLQVLQEIAYG
;
A
#
# COMPACT_ATOMS: atom_id res chain seq x y z
N MET A 1 73.95 14.38 24.44
CA MET A 1 73.89 15.32 25.59
C MET A 1 72.49 15.22 26.19
N PHE A 2 72.45 15.16 27.53
CA PHE A 2 71.29 15.00 28.42
C PHE A 2 70.57 13.65 28.46
N VAL A 3 70.81 13.01 29.61
CA VAL A 3 70.13 11.88 30.22
C VAL A 3 68.80 12.36 30.81
N ALA A 4 67.73 11.58 30.65
CA ALA A 4 66.62 11.55 31.58
C ALA A 4 66.04 10.13 31.61
N SER A 5 66.65 9.28 32.43
CA SER A 5 66.06 8.07 32.98
C SER A 5 65.44 8.44 34.31
N LEU A 6 64.16 8.12 34.53
CA LEU A 6 63.62 7.69 35.82
C LEU A 6 62.21 7.14 35.61
N ALA A 7 62.10 5.84 35.80
CA ALA A 7 60.86 5.16 36.13
C ALA A 7 60.28 5.76 37.42
N CYS A 8 58.98 6.06 37.40
CA CYS A 8 58.22 6.27 38.63
C CYS A 8 56.85 5.58 38.46
N SER A 9 56.73 4.42 39.08
CA SER A 9 55.48 3.74 39.33
C SER A 9 54.82 4.39 40.54
N CYS A 10 53.67 5.02 40.38
CA CYS A 10 52.80 5.43 41.49
C CYS A 10 51.32 5.24 41.11
N THR A 11 50.81 4.10 41.56
CA THR A 11 49.60 3.89 42.37
C THR A 11 48.37 4.79 42.13
N TYR A 12 47.29 4.11 41.76
CA TYR A 12 45.87 4.47 41.80
C TYR A 12 45.44 5.58 42.79
N PRO A 13 44.54 6.49 42.35
CA PRO A 13 43.52 7.05 43.21
C PRO A 13 42.24 6.22 43.06
N SER A 14 41.92 5.47 44.12
CA SER A 14 40.55 5.12 44.45
C SER A 14 39.78 6.39 44.83
N LEU A 15 38.90 6.87 43.95
CA LEU A 15 37.83 7.79 44.33
C LEU A 15 36.49 7.17 44.01
N LEU A 16 35.85 6.74 45.10
CA LEU A 16 34.45 6.44 45.23
C LEU A 16 33.60 7.62 44.74
N LEU A 17 32.86 7.42 43.66
CA LEU A 17 31.59 8.09 43.45
C LEU A 17 30.56 7.02 43.07
N ARG A 18 29.95 6.46 44.12
CA ARG A 18 28.59 5.93 44.07
C ARG A 18 27.67 7.07 43.59
N SER A 19 27.26 7.06 42.33
CA SER A 19 25.94 7.56 41.97
C SER A 19 25.04 6.36 41.71
N LEU A 20 24.05 6.22 42.58
CA LEU A 20 22.97 5.26 42.46
C LEU A 20 22.22 5.52 41.15
N CYS A 21 22.14 4.52 40.27
CA CYS A 21 21.08 4.37 39.27
C CYS A 21 21.17 2.96 38.66
N PRO A 22 20.42 1.96 39.16
CA PRO A 22 20.27 0.68 38.49
C PRO A 22 19.01 0.74 37.61
N THR A 23 19.10 1.31 36.41
CA THR A 23 18.02 1.21 35.40
C THR A 23 18.55 1.11 33.98
N PHE A 24 19.75 0.58 33.77
CA PHE A 24 20.34 0.39 32.42
C PHE A 24 19.77 -0.81 31.64
N THR A 25 18.52 -1.19 31.92
CA THR A 25 18.07 -2.57 31.68
C THR A 25 16.68 -2.68 31.08
N SER A 26 16.07 -1.63 30.52
CA SER A 26 14.70 -1.76 29.99
C SER A 26 14.62 -2.46 28.63
N TRP A 27 15.27 -1.96 27.57
CA TRP A 27 15.18 -2.59 26.24
C TRP A 27 16.08 -3.81 26.04
N SER A 28 17.32 -3.80 26.51
CA SER A 28 18.21 -4.96 26.38
C SER A 28 17.64 -6.21 27.08
N TYR A 29 16.94 -6.04 28.21
CA TYR A 29 16.25 -7.14 28.87
C TYR A 29 14.96 -7.53 28.15
N GLN A 30 14.23 -6.60 27.52
CA GLN A 30 13.03 -6.95 26.76
C GLN A 30 13.35 -7.62 25.41
N LEU A 31 14.41 -7.22 24.71
CA LEU A 31 14.90 -7.99 23.55
C LEU A 31 15.37 -9.39 23.98
N LYS A 32 15.99 -9.54 25.16
CA LYS A 32 16.24 -10.87 25.77
C LYS A 32 14.94 -11.58 26.22
N GLN A 33 13.88 -10.87 26.60
CA GLN A 33 12.57 -11.48 26.88
C GLN A 33 11.81 -11.88 25.61
N LEU A 34 12.05 -11.23 24.47
CA LEU A 34 11.54 -11.65 23.17
C LEU A 34 12.01 -13.08 22.87
N ASN A 35 13.27 -13.38 23.21
CA ASN A 35 13.83 -14.73 23.17
C ASN A 35 13.16 -15.71 24.15
N ARG A 36 12.69 -15.27 25.33
CA ARG A 36 11.90 -16.13 26.24
C ARG A 36 10.48 -16.41 25.74
N LYS A 37 9.90 -15.53 24.92
CA LYS A 37 8.59 -15.74 24.27
C LYS A 37 8.64 -16.74 23.10
N LYS A 38 9.81 -17.27 22.71
CA LYS A 38 9.95 -18.38 21.74
C LYS A 38 9.11 -19.60 22.15
N ASN A 39 9.02 -19.89 23.45
CA ASN A 39 8.15 -20.96 23.98
C ASN A 39 6.66 -20.62 23.98
N ARG A 40 6.30 -19.32 23.94
CA ARG A 40 4.91 -18.87 23.90
C ARG A 40 4.36 -18.84 22.47
N ILE A 41 5.19 -18.52 21.48
CA ILE A 41 4.86 -18.68 20.06
C ILE A 41 4.58 -20.17 19.77
N LEU A 42 5.39 -21.08 20.32
CA LEU A 42 5.13 -22.53 20.24
C LEU A 42 3.86 -22.96 21.00
N ALA A 43 3.50 -22.29 22.10
CA ALA A 43 2.32 -22.63 22.90
C ALA A 43 1.01 -22.01 22.37
N SER A 44 1.04 -20.82 21.76
CA SER A 44 -0.14 -20.20 21.14
C SER A 44 -0.52 -20.90 19.84
N ILE A 45 0.44 -21.56 19.19
CA ILE A 45 0.21 -22.41 18.01
C ILE A 45 -0.51 -23.73 18.37
N ASN A 46 -0.48 -24.15 19.64
CA ASN A 46 -1.29 -25.28 20.14
C ASN A 46 -2.68 -24.86 20.65
N GLY A 47 -3.02 -23.57 20.58
CA GLY A 47 -4.38 -23.11 20.79
C GLY A 47 -5.16 -23.23 19.50
N ASN A 48 -6.12 -24.15 19.44
CA ASN A 48 -7.21 -24.14 18.48
C ASN A 48 -7.89 -22.76 18.48
N SER A 49 -7.39 -21.82 17.69
CA SER A 49 -8.15 -20.65 17.27
C SER A 49 -8.49 -20.90 15.82
N ALA A 50 -9.58 -21.64 15.61
CA ALA A 50 -10.29 -21.58 14.36
C ALA A 50 -10.59 -20.10 14.09
N TYR A 51 -10.09 -19.63 12.96
CA TYR A 51 -10.46 -18.38 12.35
C TYR A 51 -11.95 -18.48 12.02
N ASP A 52 -12.77 -17.70 12.71
CA ASP A 52 -14.16 -17.50 12.28
C ASP A 52 -14.53 -16.05 12.54
N VAL A 53 -14.42 -15.26 11.47
CA VAL A 53 -14.98 -13.92 11.39
C VAL A 53 -16.36 -14.09 10.77
N GLY A 54 -17.36 -14.35 11.61
CA GLY A 54 -18.76 -14.38 11.20
C GLY A 54 -19.53 -15.58 11.73
N GLY A 55 -20.18 -15.40 12.88
CA GLY A 55 -21.00 -16.43 13.50
C GLY A 55 -22.03 -17.03 12.55
N GLY A 56 -21.84 -18.30 12.23
CA GLY A 56 -22.79 -19.17 11.56
C GLY A 56 -22.24 -20.59 11.51
N TYR A 57 -22.77 -21.49 12.35
CA TYR A 57 -22.43 -22.91 12.35
C TYR A 57 -22.57 -23.52 10.94
N PRO A 58 -21.54 -24.21 10.40
CA PRO A 58 -21.76 -25.24 9.40
C PRO A 58 -21.70 -26.60 10.11
N GLU A 59 -22.83 -27.31 10.07
CA GLU A 59 -22.93 -28.71 10.44
C GLU A 59 -22.01 -29.52 9.51
N LEU A 60 -20.98 -30.14 10.09
CA LEU A 60 -19.99 -30.92 9.38
C LEU A 60 -20.62 -32.21 8.83
N GLU A 61 -21.18 -32.15 7.63
CA GLU A 61 -21.29 -33.34 6.80
C GLU A 61 -19.91 -33.70 6.25
N GLN A 62 -19.42 -34.83 6.74
CA GLN A 62 -18.20 -35.49 6.32
C GLN A 62 -18.25 -35.76 4.82
N ASN A 63 -17.48 -35.03 4.00
CA ASN A 63 -16.78 -35.56 2.81
C ASN A 63 -16.13 -34.42 2.00
N GLN A 64 -14.81 -34.23 2.15
CA GLN A 64 -13.82 -33.85 1.09
C GLN A 64 -12.48 -33.46 1.73
N ASN A 65 -11.77 -34.45 2.29
CA ASN A 65 -10.56 -34.27 3.10
C ASN A 65 -9.24 -34.13 2.27
N GLY A 66 -9.29 -33.53 1.08
CA GLY A 66 -8.18 -33.61 0.12
C GLY A 66 -7.44 -32.30 -0.21
N LYS A 67 -8.07 -31.13 -0.05
CA LYS A 67 -7.55 -29.89 -0.67
C LYS A 67 -7.35 -28.69 0.27
N LEU A 68 -7.93 -28.72 1.47
CA LEU A 68 -7.79 -27.64 2.46
C LEU A 68 -6.53 -27.76 3.35
N HIS A 69 -5.98 -28.97 3.51
CA HIS A 69 -4.85 -29.19 4.41
C HIS A 69 -3.49 -28.74 3.84
N SER A 70 -3.31 -28.70 2.51
CA SER A 70 -2.04 -28.33 1.87
C SER A 70 -1.77 -26.82 1.89
N ASP A 71 -2.81 -26.00 1.73
CA ASP A 71 -2.65 -24.54 1.70
C ASP A 71 -2.24 -24.01 3.08
N MET A 72 -2.86 -24.53 4.15
CA MET A 72 -2.52 -24.15 5.53
C MET A 72 -1.11 -24.56 5.93
N SER A 73 -0.58 -25.69 5.42
CA SER A 73 0.79 -26.10 5.74
C SER A 73 1.81 -25.19 5.07
N SER A 74 1.59 -24.80 3.81
CA SER A 74 2.52 -23.93 3.07
C SER A 74 2.60 -22.52 3.68
N GLN A 75 1.45 -21.92 4.03
CA GLN A 75 1.42 -20.61 4.65
C GLN A 75 2.03 -20.61 6.06
N ARG A 76 1.82 -21.69 6.83
CA ARG A 76 2.46 -21.86 8.14
C ARG A 76 3.97 -22.04 8.02
N GLU A 77 4.45 -22.78 7.03
CA GLU A 77 5.88 -22.94 6.78
C GLU A 77 6.54 -21.62 6.38
N ALA A 78 5.91 -20.85 5.48
CA ALA A 78 6.35 -19.51 5.09
C ALA A 78 6.41 -18.57 6.32
N LEU A 79 5.39 -18.59 7.17
CA LEU A 79 5.37 -17.78 8.39
C LEU A 79 6.50 -18.15 9.37
N LEU A 80 6.81 -19.44 9.51
CA LEU A 80 7.92 -19.90 10.35
C LEU A 80 9.28 -19.48 9.79
N LYS A 81 9.50 -19.66 8.48
CA LYS A 81 10.74 -19.21 7.81
C LYS A 81 10.93 -17.71 7.91
N GLY A 82 9.89 -16.93 7.61
CA GLY A 82 9.90 -15.48 7.78
C GLY A 82 10.12 -15.08 9.24
N GLY A 83 9.53 -15.81 10.18
CA GLY A 83 9.71 -15.58 11.61
C GLY A 83 11.15 -15.79 12.07
N ASP A 84 11.83 -16.83 11.58
CA ASP A 84 13.24 -17.07 11.84
C ASP A 84 14.12 -15.93 11.28
N GLN A 85 13.78 -15.38 10.10
CA GLN A 85 14.47 -14.21 9.54
C GLN A 85 14.27 -12.96 10.41
N VAL A 86 13.04 -12.69 10.89
CA VAL A 86 12.77 -11.56 11.79
C VAL A 86 13.53 -11.69 13.11
N ILE A 87 13.56 -12.90 13.69
CA ILE A 87 14.35 -13.17 14.91
C ILE A 87 15.84 -12.92 14.65
N SER A 88 16.38 -13.38 13.52
CA SER A 88 17.79 -13.19 13.18
C SER A 88 18.15 -11.70 13.04
N VAL A 89 17.27 -10.89 12.42
CA VAL A 89 17.45 -9.42 12.35
C VAL A 89 17.49 -8.81 13.75
N LEU A 90 16.56 -9.22 14.62
CA LEU A 90 16.49 -8.72 15.98
C LEU A 90 17.72 -9.11 16.80
N GLU A 91 18.23 -10.34 16.65
CA GLU A 91 19.46 -10.78 17.28
C GLU A 91 20.67 -9.93 16.85
N GLU A 92 20.81 -9.65 15.56
CA GLU A 92 21.89 -8.79 15.06
C GLU A 92 21.74 -7.35 15.57
N MET A 93 20.51 -6.82 15.63
CA MET A 93 20.25 -5.51 16.23
C MET A 93 20.64 -5.47 17.71
N ILE A 94 20.38 -6.54 18.48
CA ILE A 94 20.84 -6.63 19.88
C ILE A 94 22.35 -6.51 19.95
N THR A 95 23.08 -7.25 19.11
CA THR A 95 24.55 -7.22 19.13
C THR A 95 25.10 -5.82 18.83
N LEU A 96 24.53 -5.11 17.85
CA LEU A 96 24.92 -3.74 17.54
C LEU A 96 24.61 -2.76 18.67
N LEU A 97 23.47 -2.91 19.33
CA LEU A 97 23.07 -2.05 20.45
C LEU A 97 23.89 -2.32 21.72
N GLU A 98 24.30 -3.57 21.97
CA GLU A 98 25.20 -3.92 23.10
C GLU A 98 26.60 -3.30 22.92
N ASP A 99 27.07 -3.16 21.68
CA ASP A 99 28.35 -2.50 21.36
C ASP A 99 28.30 -0.96 21.49
N MET A 100 27.10 -0.37 21.45
CA MET A 100 26.90 1.07 21.63
C MET A 100 26.77 1.40 23.12
N ASN A 101 27.72 2.15 23.68
CA ASN A 101 27.55 2.75 25.01
C ASN A 101 26.49 3.86 24.96
N MET A 102 25.22 3.52 25.19
CA MET A 102 24.07 4.40 25.00
C MET A 102 23.55 5.00 26.30
N ASP A 103 23.17 6.27 26.31
CA ASP A 103 22.36 6.92 27.33
C ASP A 103 20.85 6.77 27.03
N GLU A 104 19.99 6.92 28.06
CA GLU A 104 18.52 6.76 27.93
C GLU A 104 17.91 7.75 26.91
N GLU A 105 18.51 8.94 26.71
CA GLU A 105 18.02 9.94 25.76
C GLU A 105 18.30 9.55 24.28
N SER A 106 19.36 8.79 24.03
CA SER A 106 19.75 8.35 22.67
C SER A 106 19.12 7.01 22.27
N GLU A 107 18.30 6.39 23.12
CA GLU A 107 17.81 5.02 22.97
C GLU A 107 17.05 4.82 21.64
N LYS A 108 16.11 5.72 21.35
CA LYS A 108 15.29 5.67 20.13
C LYS A 108 16.13 5.83 18.86
N VAL A 109 17.06 6.78 18.86
CA VAL A 109 17.92 7.06 17.70
C VAL A 109 18.84 5.87 17.42
N ALA A 110 19.37 5.24 18.47
CA ALA A 110 20.21 4.07 18.33
C ALA A 110 19.46 2.87 17.75
N VAL A 111 18.20 2.64 18.14
CA VAL A 111 17.38 1.58 17.54
C VAL A 111 17.13 1.84 16.05
N GLU A 112 16.83 3.09 15.67
CA GLU A 112 16.68 3.45 14.25
C GLU A 112 17.98 3.24 13.47
N LEU A 113 19.14 3.59 14.03
CA LEU A 113 20.45 3.36 13.42
C LEU A 113 20.80 1.87 13.31
N ALA A 114 20.55 1.09 14.35
CA ALA A 114 20.77 -0.35 14.36
C ALA A 114 19.88 -1.04 13.32
N ALA A 115 18.60 -0.68 13.26
CA ALA A 115 17.68 -1.18 12.23
C ALA A 115 18.19 -0.83 10.82
N GLN A 116 18.61 0.42 10.59
CA GLN A 116 19.15 0.83 9.29
C GLN A 116 20.39 0.02 8.89
N GLY A 117 21.29 -0.24 9.85
CA GLY A 117 22.53 -0.98 9.65
C GLY A 117 22.31 -2.47 9.34
N VAL A 118 21.40 -3.14 10.07
CA VAL A 118 21.10 -4.57 9.85
C VAL A 118 20.28 -4.76 8.58
N ILE A 119 19.19 -4.01 8.42
CA ILE A 119 18.30 -4.14 7.27
C ILE A 119 19.04 -3.77 5.97
N GLY A 120 19.89 -2.73 6.00
CA GLY A 120 20.67 -2.35 4.82
C GLY A 120 21.58 -3.47 4.28
N LYS A 121 22.06 -4.37 5.14
CA LYS A 121 22.87 -5.53 4.75
C LYS A 121 22.04 -6.71 4.26
N ARG A 122 20.85 -6.92 4.84
CA ARG A 122 20.04 -8.13 4.63
C ARG A 122 18.89 -7.96 3.66
N VAL A 123 18.49 -6.74 3.32
CA VAL A 123 17.27 -6.49 2.53
C VAL A 123 17.26 -7.20 1.17
N ASP A 124 18.42 -7.48 0.57
CA ASP A 124 18.54 -8.24 -0.69
C ASP A 124 18.32 -9.75 -0.51
N GLU A 125 18.56 -10.27 0.68
CA GLU A 125 18.40 -11.69 1.03
C GLU A 125 17.02 -11.98 1.65
N MET A 126 16.26 -10.93 1.97
CA MET A 126 14.93 -11.05 2.56
C MET A 126 13.90 -11.49 1.53
N GLU A 127 13.16 -12.54 1.86
CA GLU A 127 12.10 -13.09 1.01
C GLU A 127 10.73 -12.47 1.35
N SER A 128 9.70 -12.71 0.53
CA SER A 128 8.33 -12.24 0.78
C SER A 128 7.77 -12.67 2.14
N ASP A 129 8.23 -13.82 2.62
CA ASP A 129 7.85 -14.43 3.88
C ASP A 129 8.22 -13.57 5.10
N PHE A 130 9.30 -12.77 4.99
CA PHE A 130 9.75 -11.87 6.05
C PHE A 130 8.68 -10.82 6.42
N MET A 131 8.13 -10.14 5.41
CA MET A 131 7.14 -9.08 5.65
C MET A 131 5.84 -9.65 6.20
N MET A 132 5.41 -10.81 5.72
CA MET A 132 4.24 -11.53 6.24
C MET A 132 4.44 -11.90 7.72
N ALA A 133 5.61 -12.42 8.09
CA ALA A 133 5.93 -12.74 9.47
C ALA A 133 6.03 -11.49 10.36
N LEU A 134 6.63 -10.40 9.85
CA LEU A 134 6.72 -9.14 10.57
C LEU A 134 5.33 -8.55 10.88
N ASP A 135 4.43 -8.55 9.89
CA ASP A 135 3.05 -8.10 10.07
C ASP A 135 2.29 -8.96 11.09
N TYR A 136 2.47 -10.28 11.04
CA TYR A 136 1.89 -11.18 12.04
C TYR A 136 2.44 -10.91 13.45
N MET A 137 3.75 -10.67 13.60
CA MET A 137 4.36 -10.34 14.89
C MET A 137 3.88 -8.99 15.44
N ILE A 138 3.61 -8.01 14.58
CA ILE A 138 3.01 -6.72 14.97
C ILE A 138 1.58 -6.94 15.49
N GLN A 139 0.76 -7.72 14.79
CA GLN A 139 -0.59 -8.06 15.26
C GLN A 139 -0.57 -8.81 16.60
N LEU A 140 0.36 -9.75 16.77
CA LEU A 140 0.54 -10.43 18.05
C LEU A 140 0.98 -9.46 19.16
N ALA A 141 1.81 -8.45 18.84
CA ALA A 141 2.18 -7.38 19.77
C ALA A 141 0.99 -6.54 20.20
N GLU A 142 0.10 -6.21 19.27
CA GLU A 142 -1.14 -5.49 19.54
C GLU A 142 -2.12 -6.30 20.40
N ASN A 143 -2.33 -7.58 20.07
CA ASN A 143 -3.20 -8.47 20.85
C ASN A 143 -2.71 -8.68 22.28
N ASP A 144 -1.40 -8.78 22.47
CA ASP A 144 -0.78 -8.90 23.79
C ASP A 144 -0.69 -7.55 24.55
N GLN A 145 -1.12 -6.43 23.95
CA GLN A 145 -0.99 -5.07 24.50
C GLN A 145 0.46 -4.72 24.88
N ASP A 146 1.41 -5.15 24.04
CA ASP A 146 2.85 -4.94 24.22
C ASP A 146 3.32 -3.79 23.31
N ASP A 147 3.01 -2.55 23.70
CA ASP A 147 3.29 -1.33 22.91
C ASP A 147 4.77 -1.15 22.56
N LYS A 148 5.67 -1.56 23.45
CA LYS A 148 7.12 -1.51 23.21
C LYS A 148 7.53 -2.50 22.12
N ARG A 149 7.02 -3.73 22.16
CA ARG A 149 7.26 -4.70 21.08
C ARG A 149 6.64 -4.23 19.77
N LYS A 150 5.43 -3.68 19.80
CA LYS A 150 4.74 -3.16 18.63
C LYS A 150 5.56 -2.05 17.96
N SER A 151 5.93 -1.02 18.72
CA SER A 151 6.73 0.11 18.22
C SER A 151 8.08 -0.31 17.65
N LEU A 152 8.80 -1.26 18.29
CA LEU A 152 10.06 -1.78 17.75
C LEU A 152 9.87 -2.47 16.39
N LEU A 153 8.86 -3.33 16.27
CA LEU A 153 8.58 -4.04 15.02
C LEU A 153 8.09 -3.09 13.92
N GLU A 154 7.33 -2.05 14.28
CA GLU A 154 6.95 -0.98 13.36
C GLU A 154 8.16 -0.20 12.84
N VAL A 155 9.14 0.12 13.70
CA VAL A 155 10.40 0.76 13.27
C VAL A 155 11.14 -0.13 12.25
N ILE A 156 11.20 -1.44 12.50
CA ILE A 156 11.83 -2.38 11.56
C ILE A 156 11.06 -2.41 10.24
N LYS A 157 9.73 -2.49 10.29
CA LYS A 157 8.86 -2.48 9.11
C LYS A 157 9.07 -1.21 8.27
N GLU A 158 9.05 -0.04 8.89
CA GLU A 158 9.29 1.24 8.22
C GLU A 158 10.71 1.31 7.64
N THR A 159 11.70 0.76 8.34
CA THR A 159 13.10 0.71 7.86
C THR A 159 13.24 -0.16 6.61
N VAL A 160 12.59 -1.32 6.58
CA VAL A 160 12.55 -2.22 5.42
C VAL A 160 11.87 -1.54 4.24
N LEU A 161 10.68 -0.95 4.45
CA LEU A 161 9.96 -0.21 3.41
C LEU A 161 10.78 0.97 2.88
N SER A 162 11.53 1.66 3.74
CA SER A 162 12.42 2.77 3.35
C SER A 162 13.57 2.29 2.47
N HIS A 163 14.23 1.19 2.82
CA HIS A 163 15.31 0.60 2.01
C HIS A 163 14.79 0.07 0.66
N LEU A 164 13.65 -0.61 0.65
CA LEU A 164 13.00 -1.06 -0.59
C LEU A 164 12.63 0.12 -1.50
N THR A 165 12.03 1.18 -0.93
CA THR A 165 11.67 2.38 -1.69
C THR A 165 12.90 3.03 -2.33
N LYS A 166 14.04 3.12 -1.62
CA LYS A 166 15.28 3.70 -2.16
C LYS A 166 15.84 2.92 -3.37
N LYS A 167 15.58 1.61 -3.46
CA LYS A 167 16.00 0.77 -4.60
C LYS A 167 15.05 0.86 -5.79
N CYS A 168 13.81 1.31 -5.58
CA CYS A 168 12.87 1.50 -6.67
C CYS A 168 13.30 2.67 -7.59
N PRO A 169 12.90 2.66 -8.88
CA PRO A 169 13.11 3.78 -9.78
C PRO A 169 12.52 5.11 -9.25
N PRO A 170 13.09 6.27 -9.61
CA PRO A 170 12.63 7.58 -9.15
C PRO A 170 11.12 7.82 -9.27
N GLN A 171 10.51 7.41 -10.39
CA GLN A 171 9.07 7.57 -10.63
C GLN A 171 8.21 6.80 -9.62
N VAL A 172 8.62 5.60 -9.20
CA VAL A 172 7.92 4.79 -8.19
C VAL A 172 8.03 5.44 -6.80
N GLN A 173 9.21 5.98 -6.47
CA GLN A 173 9.42 6.71 -5.22
C GLN A 173 8.49 7.93 -5.11
N VAL A 174 8.36 8.67 -6.22
CA VAL A 174 7.47 9.85 -6.30
C VAL A 174 6.02 9.44 -6.13
N ILE A 175 5.56 8.36 -6.76
CA ILE A 175 4.20 7.84 -6.58
C ILE A 175 3.94 7.50 -5.11
N GLY A 176 4.88 6.81 -4.44
CA GLY A 176 4.76 6.49 -3.03
C GLY A 176 4.62 7.73 -2.13
N LEU A 177 5.35 8.81 -2.46
CA LEU A 177 5.27 10.08 -1.74
C LEU A 177 3.95 10.83 -2.01
N LEU A 178 3.46 10.80 -3.26
CA LEU A 178 2.18 11.40 -3.64
C LEU A 178 0.99 10.68 -2.98
N CYS A 179 1.04 9.35 -2.86
CA CYS A 179 0.02 8.57 -2.15
C CYS A 179 -0.09 8.94 -0.66
N ARG A 180 0.98 9.48 -0.07
CA ARG A 180 1.01 9.94 1.33
C ARG A 180 0.64 11.43 1.47
N THR A 181 0.33 12.12 0.38
CA THR A 181 0.09 13.56 0.37
C THR A 181 -1.41 13.87 0.11
N PRO A 182 -2.21 14.15 1.15
CA PRO A 182 -3.67 14.26 1.03
C PRO A 182 -4.14 15.50 0.28
N LYS A 183 -3.46 16.63 0.47
CA LYS A 183 -3.83 17.91 -0.13
C LYS A 183 -3.44 17.97 -1.60
N LYS A 184 -4.41 18.30 -2.45
CA LYS A 184 -4.22 18.51 -3.90
C LYS A 184 -3.09 19.50 -4.20
N GLU A 185 -3.12 20.68 -3.60
CA GLU A 185 -2.10 21.72 -3.80
C GLU A 185 -0.69 21.25 -3.44
N SER A 186 -0.56 20.47 -2.35
CA SER A 186 0.73 19.89 -1.94
C SER A 186 1.25 18.86 -2.95
N ARG A 187 0.35 18.04 -3.54
CA ARG A 187 0.72 17.11 -4.62
C ARG A 187 1.16 17.84 -5.89
N HIS A 188 0.47 18.91 -6.26
CA HIS A 188 0.85 19.71 -7.44
C HIS A 188 2.21 20.39 -7.22
N GLU A 189 2.45 20.94 -6.02
CA GLU A 189 3.77 21.48 -5.69
C GLU A 189 4.86 20.41 -5.74
N LEU A 190 4.56 19.21 -5.28
CA LEU A 190 5.47 18.08 -5.34
C LEU A 190 5.81 17.71 -6.80
N LEU A 191 4.79 17.50 -7.64
CA LEU A 191 4.95 17.21 -9.07
C LEU A 191 5.73 18.31 -9.79
N ARG A 192 5.49 19.59 -9.47
CA ARG A 192 6.26 20.71 -10.04
C ARG A 192 7.74 20.63 -9.68
N ARG A 193 8.07 20.30 -8.42
CA ARG A 193 9.46 20.13 -7.98
C ARG A 193 10.13 18.93 -8.62
N VAL A 194 9.42 17.81 -8.73
CA VAL A 194 9.91 16.61 -9.41
C VAL A 194 10.29 16.93 -10.86
N ALA A 195 9.40 17.61 -11.58
CA ALA A 195 9.60 18.03 -12.97
C ALA A 195 10.74 19.06 -13.14
N ALA A 196 10.97 19.90 -12.13
CA ALA A 196 12.03 20.91 -12.13
C ALA A 196 13.43 20.35 -11.78
N GLY A 197 13.58 19.04 -11.58
CA GLY A 197 14.86 18.41 -11.22
C GLY A 197 14.93 17.86 -9.80
N GLY A 198 13.82 17.81 -9.07
CA GLY A 198 13.76 17.35 -7.68
C GLY A 198 14.08 18.44 -6.66
N GLY A 199 14.42 18.05 -5.44
CA GLY A 199 14.81 18.97 -4.36
C GLY A 199 14.17 18.66 -3.01
N VAL A 200 14.18 19.62 -2.09
CA VAL A 200 13.66 19.42 -0.73
C VAL A 200 12.19 19.82 -0.66
N PHE A 201 11.33 18.88 -0.26
CA PHE A 201 9.93 19.13 0.08
C PHE A 201 9.77 19.31 1.59
N LYS A 202 9.03 20.33 2.01
CA LYS A 202 8.49 20.38 3.37
C LYS A 202 7.13 19.72 3.36
N GLY A 203 7.03 18.53 3.95
CA GLY A 203 5.74 17.86 4.17
C GLY A 203 4.89 18.58 5.22
N GLU A 204 3.68 18.07 5.47
CA GLU A 204 2.79 18.61 6.51
C GLU A 204 3.40 18.55 7.92
N ASN A 205 4.26 17.56 8.18
CA ASN A 205 4.95 17.38 9.46
C ASN A 205 6.26 18.18 9.58
N GLU A 206 6.47 19.20 8.74
CA GLU A 206 7.72 19.98 8.62
C GLU A 206 8.99 19.16 8.27
N LEU A 207 8.84 17.84 8.11
CA LEU A 207 9.91 16.95 7.69
C LEU A 207 10.39 17.33 6.28
N LYS A 208 11.71 17.56 6.17
CA LYS A 208 12.40 17.81 4.91
C LYS A 208 12.63 16.47 4.20
N ILE A 209 11.85 16.21 3.16
CA ILE A 209 11.98 15.00 2.35
C ILE A 209 12.73 15.35 1.07
N HIS A 210 13.75 14.57 0.72
CA HIS A 210 14.43 14.70 -0.56
C HIS A 210 13.58 14.06 -1.67
N ILE A 211 13.17 14.87 -2.64
CA ILE A 211 12.41 14.45 -3.80
C ILE A 211 13.38 14.13 -4.94
N PRO A 212 13.32 12.92 -5.54
CA PRO A 212 14.11 12.61 -6.72
C PRO A 212 13.55 13.32 -7.97
N SER A 213 14.39 13.50 -8.99
CA SER A 213 13.95 13.98 -10.29
C SER A 213 13.32 12.84 -11.09
N ALA A 214 12.18 13.11 -11.73
CA ALA A 214 11.51 12.18 -12.63
C ALA A 214 10.68 12.95 -13.67
N ASN A 215 10.41 12.32 -14.81
CA ASN A 215 9.53 12.88 -15.82
C ASN A 215 8.06 12.67 -15.43
N LEU A 216 7.21 13.67 -15.62
CA LEU A 216 5.76 13.56 -15.41
C LEU A 216 5.12 12.44 -16.24
N ASN A 217 5.63 12.23 -17.46
CA ASN A 217 5.17 11.16 -18.34
C ASN A 217 5.50 9.78 -17.76
N ASP A 218 6.71 9.61 -17.22
CA ASP A 218 7.13 8.35 -16.60
C ASP A 218 6.37 8.07 -15.31
N ILE A 219 6.01 9.12 -14.55
CA ILE A 219 5.14 9.00 -13.36
C ILE A 219 3.73 8.59 -13.77
N ALA A 220 3.16 9.23 -14.78
CA ALA A 220 1.82 8.91 -15.28
C ALA A 220 1.76 7.46 -15.77
N ASN A 221 2.73 7.04 -16.59
CA ASN A 221 2.83 5.67 -17.10
C ASN A 221 3.05 4.66 -15.97
N GLN A 222 3.93 4.95 -15.02
CA GLN A 222 4.19 4.06 -13.90
C GLN A 222 2.96 3.90 -12.99
N ALA A 223 2.21 4.99 -12.75
CA ALA A 223 0.94 4.92 -12.03
C ALA A 223 -0.08 4.10 -12.82
N ASP A 224 -0.05 4.20 -14.14
CA ASP A 224 -0.91 3.44 -15.04
C ASP A 224 -0.67 1.93 -14.97
N ASP A 225 0.59 1.51 -15.01
CA ASP A 225 1.00 0.10 -14.86
C ASP A 225 0.52 -0.48 -13.50
N LEU A 226 0.66 0.31 -12.43
CA LEU A 226 0.19 -0.09 -11.09
C LEU A 226 -1.33 -0.21 -11.04
N LEU A 227 -2.06 0.71 -11.69
CA LEU A 227 -3.51 0.65 -11.81
C LEU A 227 -3.95 -0.58 -12.59
N GLU A 228 -3.32 -0.87 -13.74
CA GLU A 228 -3.63 -2.07 -14.52
C GLU A 228 -3.44 -3.34 -13.69
N ALA A 229 -2.33 -3.45 -12.95
CA ALA A 229 -2.06 -4.58 -12.07
C ALA A 229 -3.07 -4.73 -10.91
N MET A 230 -3.72 -3.64 -10.48
CA MET A 230 -4.79 -3.65 -9.47
C MET A 230 -6.17 -3.94 -10.08
N GLU A 231 -6.49 -3.37 -11.24
CA GLU A 231 -7.80 -3.41 -11.89
C GLU A 231 -8.08 -4.72 -12.62
N THR A 232 -7.04 -5.40 -13.10
CA THR A 232 -7.12 -6.74 -13.72
C THR A 232 -7.45 -7.85 -12.72
N ARG A 233 -7.35 -7.57 -11.41
CA ARG A 233 -7.72 -8.53 -10.36
C ARG A 233 -9.25 -8.67 -10.26
N PRO A 234 -9.75 -9.87 -9.91
CA PRO A 234 -11.19 -10.08 -9.71
C PRO A 234 -11.74 -9.26 -8.53
N VAL A 235 -10.93 -9.08 -7.47
CA VAL A 235 -11.27 -8.28 -6.29
C VAL A 235 -10.19 -7.22 -6.10
N ILE A 236 -10.60 -5.97 -5.89
CA ILE A 236 -9.68 -4.88 -5.60
C ILE A 236 -9.25 -4.96 -4.12
N PRO A 237 -7.96 -5.10 -3.82
CA PRO A 237 -7.49 -5.27 -2.44
C PRO A 237 -7.65 -3.99 -1.60
N ASP A 238 -7.37 -2.82 -2.18
CA ASP A 238 -7.48 -1.53 -1.48
C ASP A 238 -8.06 -0.47 -2.43
N ARG A 239 -9.32 -0.09 -2.18
CA ARG A 239 -10.04 0.94 -2.94
C ARG A 239 -9.51 2.35 -2.67
N LYS A 240 -8.98 2.64 -1.47
CA LYS A 240 -8.38 3.94 -1.17
C LYS A 240 -7.08 4.12 -1.92
N LEU A 241 -6.23 3.08 -1.95
CA LEU A 241 -5.00 3.09 -2.75
C LEU A 241 -5.31 3.24 -4.24
N LEU A 242 -6.30 2.51 -4.75
CA LEU A 242 -6.74 2.65 -6.14
C LEU A 242 -7.12 4.10 -6.47
N ALA A 243 -7.95 4.72 -5.62
CA ALA A 243 -8.36 6.10 -5.81
C ALA A 243 -7.16 7.06 -5.80
N ARG A 244 -6.17 6.85 -4.92
CA ARG A 244 -4.93 7.65 -4.89
C ARG A 244 -4.13 7.51 -6.18
N LEU A 245 -3.95 6.30 -6.68
CA LEU A 245 -3.20 6.05 -7.91
C LEU A 245 -3.88 6.68 -9.12
N VAL A 246 -5.22 6.60 -9.21
CA VAL A 246 -5.98 7.27 -10.27
C VAL A 246 -5.77 8.78 -10.20
N LEU A 247 -5.90 9.40 -9.02
CA LEU A 247 -5.67 10.84 -8.86
C LEU A 247 -4.25 11.24 -9.28
N ILE A 248 -3.24 10.47 -8.88
CA ILE A 248 -1.84 10.74 -9.23
C ILE A 248 -1.64 10.70 -10.74
N ARG A 249 -2.19 9.69 -11.41
CA ARG A 249 -2.13 9.56 -12.86
C ARG A 249 -2.75 10.78 -13.55
N GLU A 250 -3.97 11.14 -13.16
CA GLU A 250 -4.69 12.26 -13.79
C GLU A 250 -4.04 13.61 -13.50
N GLU A 251 -3.52 13.84 -12.29
CA GLU A 251 -2.79 15.06 -11.94
C GLU A 251 -1.45 15.17 -12.69
N ALA A 252 -0.73 14.07 -12.87
CA ALA A 252 0.50 14.04 -13.67
C ALA A 252 0.20 14.37 -15.15
N ARG A 253 -0.88 13.81 -15.71
CA ARG A 253 -1.33 14.08 -17.09
C ARG A 253 -1.77 15.53 -17.29
N ASP A 254 -2.56 16.07 -16.37
CA ASP A 254 -3.03 17.46 -16.40
C ASP A 254 -1.85 18.46 -16.44
N MET A 255 -0.78 18.16 -15.70
CA MET A 255 0.43 18.99 -15.66
C MET A 255 1.27 18.97 -16.95
N MET A 256 1.11 17.98 -17.83
CA MET A 256 1.89 17.87 -19.07
C MET A 256 1.36 18.74 -20.23
N GLY A 257 0.28 19.49 -20.02
CA GLY A 257 -0.22 20.50 -20.95
C GLY A 257 -1.17 20.01 -22.04
N GLY A 258 -1.24 18.71 -22.33
CA GLY A 258 -2.22 18.14 -23.27
C GLY A 258 -3.60 17.89 -22.67
N GLY A 259 -3.71 17.96 -21.33
CA GLY A 259 -4.98 17.74 -20.62
C GLY A 259 -5.57 16.37 -20.90
N ILE A 260 -6.89 16.29 -21.00
CA ILE A 260 -7.64 15.05 -21.26
C ILE A 260 -7.36 14.50 -22.68
N MET A 261 -7.02 15.38 -23.63
CA MET A 261 -6.83 15.05 -25.06
C MET A 261 -5.39 14.76 -25.44
N ASP A 262 -4.49 14.64 -24.46
CA ASP A 262 -3.08 14.39 -24.74
C ASP A 262 -2.91 13.06 -25.49
N GLU A 263 -2.22 13.08 -26.62
CA GLU A 263 -1.91 11.88 -27.40
C GLU A 263 -1.09 10.86 -26.60
N ARG A 264 -0.43 11.27 -25.52
CA ARG A 264 0.29 10.37 -24.62
C ARG A 264 -0.63 9.57 -23.70
N ASN A 265 -1.90 9.97 -23.53
CA ASN A 265 -2.84 9.34 -22.60
C ASN A 265 -3.44 8.03 -23.13
N HIS A 266 -2.78 7.30 -24.03
CA HIS A 266 -3.34 6.10 -24.66
C HIS A 266 -2.82 4.82 -24.02
N ARG A 267 -3.69 4.07 -23.32
CA ARG A 267 -3.42 2.68 -22.89
C ARG A 267 -3.34 1.64 -24.03
N GLY A 268 -3.42 2.06 -25.30
CA GLY A 268 -3.42 1.15 -26.44
C GLY A 268 -4.72 0.35 -26.67
N PHE A 269 -5.79 0.56 -25.90
CA PHE A 269 -7.07 -0.10 -26.21
C PHE A 269 -7.67 0.40 -27.53
N TYR A 270 -7.76 -0.49 -28.53
CA TYR A 270 -8.51 -0.26 -29.77
C TYR A 270 -10.02 -0.46 -29.57
N THR A 271 -10.39 -1.32 -28.63
CA THR A 271 -11.78 -1.60 -28.24
C THR A 271 -12.01 -1.14 -26.82
N LEU A 272 -13.02 -0.27 -26.62
CA LEU A 272 -13.39 0.17 -25.29
C LEU A 272 -14.03 -0.98 -24.48
N PRO A 273 -13.71 -1.11 -23.18
CA PRO A 273 -14.38 -2.06 -22.30
C PRO A 273 -15.89 -1.87 -22.28
N GLN A 274 -16.66 -2.94 -22.46
CA GLN A 274 -18.13 -2.86 -22.51
C GLN A 274 -18.77 -2.38 -21.20
N PRO A 275 -18.34 -2.83 -20.00
CA PRO A 275 -18.94 -2.39 -18.73
C PRO A 275 -18.87 -0.87 -18.53
N GLU A 276 -17.71 -0.29 -18.84
CA GLU A 276 -17.46 1.15 -18.76
C GLU A 276 -18.30 1.93 -19.78
N VAL A 277 -18.44 1.41 -21.00
CA VAL A 277 -19.27 2.02 -22.06
C VAL A 277 -20.75 1.99 -21.68
N ASP A 278 -21.24 0.86 -21.17
CA ASP A 278 -22.63 0.71 -20.73
C ASP A 278 -22.93 1.64 -19.55
N PHE A 279 -22.03 1.72 -18.57
CA PHE A 279 -22.17 2.66 -17.47
C PHE A 279 -22.15 4.11 -17.96
N LEU A 280 -21.23 4.46 -18.86
CA LEU A 280 -21.16 5.79 -19.44
C LEU A 280 -22.46 6.16 -20.19
N ALA A 281 -23.04 5.23 -20.95
CA ALA A 281 -24.30 5.41 -21.63
C ALA A 281 -25.45 5.70 -20.64
N LYS A 282 -25.50 4.98 -19.50
CA LYS A 282 -26.46 5.28 -18.42
C LYS A 282 -26.27 6.69 -17.86
N LEU A 283 -25.02 7.13 -17.65
CA LEU A 283 -24.73 8.47 -17.12
C LEU A 283 -25.12 9.58 -18.10
N VAL A 284 -24.91 9.39 -19.41
CA VAL A 284 -25.25 10.37 -20.45
C VAL A 284 -26.75 10.46 -20.68
N ALA A 285 -27.50 9.37 -20.48
CA ALA A 285 -28.97 9.37 -20.57
C ALA A 285 -29.64 10.19 -19.44
N LEU A 286 -28.92 10.46 -18.35
CA LEU A 286 -29.43 11.18 -17.18
C LEU A 286 -28.96 12.63 -17.19
N LYS A 287 -29.80 13.54 -16.67
CA LYS A 287 -29.42 14.94 -16.48
C LYS A 287 -28.30 15.05 -15.42
N PRO A 288 -27.26 15.87 -15.63
CA PRO A 288 -26.22 16.07 -14.63
C PRO A 288 -26.83 16.65 -13.35
N GLY A 289 -26.55 16.00 -12.22
CA GLY A 289 -27.18 16.31 -10.94
C GLY A 289 -26.84 15.27 -9.87
N LYS A 290 -27.57 15.33 -8.75
CA LYS A 290 -27.31 14.49 -7.57
C LYS A 290 -27.37 12.99 -7.87
N ASN A 291 -28.35 12.55 -8.66
CA ASN A 291 -28.50 11.13 -9.02
C ASN A 291 -27.27 10.58 -9.74
N VAL A 292 -26.74 11.33 -10.72
CA VAL A 292 -25.52 10.94 -11.45
C VAL A 292 -24.32 10.91 -10.52
N LEU A 293 -24.21 11.87 -9.59
CA LEU A 293 -23.14 11.86 -8.58
C LEU A 293 -23.22 10.67 -7.64
N ASP A 294 -24.43 10.30 -7.20
CA ASP A 294 -24.64 9.16 -6.31
C ASP A 294 -24.30 7.84 -7.03
N MET A 295 -24.65 7.70 -8.32
CA MET A 295 -24.23 6.58 -9.15
C MET A 295 -22.70 6.48 -9.29
N ILE A 296 -22.04 7.59 -9.64
CA ILE A 296 -20.58 7.63 -9.73
C ILE A 296 -19.97 7.24 -8.37
N ARG A 297 -20.49 7.80 -7.27
CA ARG A 297 -19.99 7.49 -5.91
C ARG A 297 -20.13 6.01 -5.57
N ASN A 298 -21.27 5.40 -5.87
CA ASN A 298 -21.49 3.97 -5.62
C ASN A 298 -20.49 3.11 -6.40
N VAL A 299 -20.35 3.36 -7.71
CA VAL A 299 -19.43 2.59 -8.56
C VAL A 299 -17.97 2.77 -8.11
N MET A 300 -17.53 4.00 -7.83
CA MET A 300 -16.16 4.25 -7.36
C MET A 300 -15.87 3.60 -5.99
N GLN A 301 -16.89 3.44 -5.13
CA GLN A 301 -16.79 2.72 -3.85
C GLN A 301 -16.85 1.19 -4.00
N GLY A 302 -17.10 0.66 -5.19
CA GLY A 302 -17.27 -0.78 -5.41
C GLY A 302 -18.67 -1.30 -5.09
N LYS A 303 -19.71 -0.48 -5.32
CA LYS A 303 -21.13 -0.86 -5.25
C LYS A 303 -21.73 -0.83 -6.65
N ASP A 304 -22.92 -1.40 -6.80
CA ASP A 304 -23.67 -1.44 -8.05
C ASP A 304 -22.81 -2.02 -9.20
N GLU A 305 -22.64 -1.30 -10.31
CA GLU A 305 -21.81 -1.73 -11.45
C GLU A 305 -20.31 -1.83 -11.14
N GLY A 306 -19.86 -1.29 -9.99
CA GLY A 306 -18.47 -1.38 -9.52
C GLY A 306 -18.20 -2.55 -8.56
N ALA A 307 -19.23 -3.32 -8.21
CA ALA A 307 -19.15 -4.41 -7.23
C ALA A 307 -18.25 -5.55 -7.72
N ASP A 308 -17.32 -5.95 -6.87
CA ASP A 308 -16.49 -7.13 -7.11
C ASP A 308 -17.37 -8.39 -7.05
N LYS A 309 -17.22 -9.30 -8.03
CA LYS A 309 -17.90 -10.59 -7.97
C LYS A 309 -17.22 -11.42 -6.88
N SER A 310 -17.84 -11.54 -5.70
CA SER A 310 -17.46 -12.58 -4.76
C SER A 310 -17.80 -13.92 -5.41
N GLY A 311 -16.85 -14.85 -5.47
CA GLY A 311 -16.98 -16.14 -6.17
C GLY A 311 -17.98 -17.13 -5.53
N ASN A 312 -19.11 -16.65 -5.04
CA ASN A 312 -20.19 -17.47 -4.48
C ASN A 312 -21.39 -17.62 -5.41
N ASP A 313 -21.23 -17.35 -6.70
CA ASP A 313 -22.13 -17.90 -7.72
C ASP A 313 -21.73 -19.37 -7.99
N ASN A 314 -21.72 -20.18 -6.94
CA ASN A 314 -21.86 -21.64 -6.99
C ASN A 314 -23.27 -21.99 -6.49
N GLU A 315 -24.29 -21.30 -6.99
CA GLU A 315 -25.68 -21.71 -6.81
C GLU A 315 -26.42 -21.51 -8.14
N ASP A 316 -26.62 -22.65 -8.81
CA ASP A 316 -27.71 -22.96 -9.73
C ASP A 316 -28.00 -21.98 -10.87
N ASP A 317 -27.37 -22.28 -12.00
CA ASP A 317 -27.89 -22.08 -13.37
C ASP A 317 -29.19 -22.88 -13.61
N THR A 318 -30.19 -22.68 -12.74
CA THR A 318 -31.57 -23.12 -12.94
C THR A 318 -32.54 -22.09 -12.41
N THR A 319 -32.51 -20.87 -12.94
CA THR A 319 -33.75 -20.09 -13.05
C THR A 319 -33.76 -19.32 -14.36
N ASN A 320 -34.70 -19.70 -15.23
CA ASN A 320 -35.13 -18.95 -16.40
C ASN A 320 -35.53 -17.53 -16.00
N GLY A 321 -34.56 -16.61 -15.96
CA GLY A 321 -34.78 -15.18 -15.88
C GLY A 321 -34.59 -14.59 -17.27
N GLU A 322 -35.64 -13.96 -17.81
CA GLU A 322 -35.62 -13.33 -19.12
C GLU A 322 -34.39 -12.40 -19.26
N PRO A 323 -33.59 -12.54 -20.34
CA PRO A 323 -32.43 -11.68 -20.54
C PRO A 323 -32.90 -10.23 -20.65
N ALA A 324 -32.39 -9.36 -19.78
CA ALA A 324 -32.67 -7.94 -19.87
C ALA A 324 -32.16 -7.40 -21.22
N GLU A 325 -33.07 -6.96 -22.07
CA GLU A 325 -32.77 -6.32 -23.35
C GLU A 325 -32.59 -4.82 -23.13
N PHE A 326 -31.45 -4.25 -23.52
CA PHE A 326 -31.32 -2.82 -23.73
C PHE A 326 -31.10 -2.55 -25.22
N LEU A 327 -32.02 -1.79 -25.82
CA LEU A 327 -32.10 -1.48 -27.26
C LEU A 327 -32.00 -2.72 -28.19
N GLY A 328 -32.73 -3.80 -27.85
CA GLY A 328 -32.93 -4.94 -28.74
C GLY A 328 -31.69 -5.82 -28.98
N ARG A 329 -30.63 -5.65 -28.18
CA ARG A 329 -29.55 -6.64 -28.07
C ARG A 329 -29.71 -7.42 -26.76
N PRO A 330 -29.62 -8.76 -26.79
CA PRO A 330 -29.49 -9.54 -25.57
C PRO A 330 -28.19 -9.14 -24.87
N LEU A 331 -28.29 -8.72 -23.61
CA LEU A 331 -27.12 -8.67 -22.73
C LEU A 331 -26.63 -10.11 -22.58
N VAL A 332 -25.56 -10.46 -23.30
CA VAL A 332 -24.87 -11.73 -23.11
C VAL A 332 -24.24 -11.68 -21.72
N THR A 333 -24.97 -12.13 -20.71
CA THR A 333 -24.53 -12.25 -19.30
C THR A 333 -23.55 -13.42 -19.09
N GLY A 334 -22.94 -13.94 -20.15
CA GLY A 334 -22.12 -15.15 -20.14
C GLY A 334 -20.61 -14.97 -20.26
N GLU A 335 -20.10 -13.78 -20.60
CA GLU A 335 -18.66 -13.54 -20.59
C GLU A 335 -18.27 -12.85 -19.28
N LYS A 336 -17.18 -13.31 -18.67
CA LYS A 336 -16.66 -12.84 -17.38
C LYS A 336 -16.17 -11.38 -17.46
N THR A 337 -17.06 -10.43 -17.69
CA THR A 337 -16.69 -9.02 -17.75
C THR A 337 -16.39 -8.54 -16.34
N LEU A 338 -15.23 -7.90 -16.18
CA LEU A 338 -14.86 -7.22 -14.94
C LEU A 338 -15.88 -6.11 -14.65
N PRO A 339 -16.18 -5.82 -13.37
CA PRO A 339 -17.03 -4.68 -13.02
C PRO A 339 -16.32 -3.37 -13.39
N VAL A 340 -17.07 -2.27 -13.42
CA VAL A 340 -16.54 -0.95 -13.80
C VAL A 340 -15.39 -0.57 -12.86
N ARG A 341 -14.22 -0.33 -13.44
CA ARG A 341 -13.01 0.06 -12.68
C ARG A 341 -12.74 1.57 -12.85
N PRO A 342 -12.43 2.32 -11.77
CA PRO A 342 -12.21 3.76 -11.83
C PRO A 342 -11.22 4.26 -12.89
N GLY A 343 -10.06 3.61 -13.01
CA GLY A 343 -9.01 3.94 -13.96
C GLY A 343 -9.41 3.66 -15.40
N MET A 344 -10.03 2.49 -15.65
CA MET A 344 -10.60 2.13 -16.96
C MET A 344 -11.78 3.02 -17.37
N PHE A 345 -12.60 3.41 -16.40
CA PHE A 345 -13.73 4.31 -16.63
C PHE A 345 -13.27 5.69 -17.07
N LEU A 346 -12.30 6.31 -16.39
CA LEU A 346 -11.75 7.61 -16.80
C LEU A 346 -11.03 7.55 -18.15
N GLU A 347 -10.36 6.44 -18.44
CA GLU A 347 -9.75 6.20 -19.77
C GLU A 347 -10.84 6.15 -20.85
N THR A 348 -11.95 5.45 -20.59
CA THR A 348 -13.09 5.35 -21.50
C THR A 348 -13.73 6.71 -21.74
N VAL A 349 -13.95 7.50 -20.68
CA VAL A 349 -14.45 8.87 -20.78
C VAL A 349 -13.52 9.73 -21.64
N SER A 350 -12.20 9.64 -21.42
CA SER A 350 -11.20 10.43 -22.16
C SER A 350 -11.15 10.07 -23.65
N LYS A 351 -11.28 8.77 -23.99
CA LYS A 351 -11.34 8.30 -25.39
C LYS A 351 -12.62 8.70 -26.09
N VAL A 352 -13.78 8.58 -25.43
CA VAL A 352 -15.06 9.03 -26.00
C VAL A 352 -15.04 10.54 -26.21
N LEU A 353 -14.52 11.29 -25.25
CA LEU A 353 -14.31 12.73 -25.37
C LEU A 353 -13.41 13.07 -26.57
N SER A 354 -12.25 12.40 -26.71
CA SER A 354 -11.34 12.60 -27.85
C SER A 354 -12.03 12.33 -29.19
N GLY A 355 -12.83 11.27 -29.27
CA GLY A 355 -13.63 10.94 -30.46
C GLY A 355 -14.69 11.99 -30.79
N LEU A 356 -15.36 12.55 -29.77
CA LEU A 356 -16.35 13.61 -29.96
C LEU A 356 -15.73 14.92 -30.46
N TYR A 357 -14.53 15.30 -30.00
CA TYR A 357 -13.84 16.49 -30.53
C TYR A 357 -13.22 16.27 -31.92
N ALA A 358 -12.82 15.04 -32.25
CA ALA A 358 -12.40 14.70 -33.61
C ALA A 358 -13.59 14.67 -34.60
N GLY A 359 -14.78 14.34 -34.11
CA GLY A 359 -16.02 14.29 -34.88
C GLY A 359 -16.75 15.64 -35.00
N THR A 360 -17.75 15.69 -35.87
CA THR A 360 -18.67 16.83 -36.05
C THR A 360 -19.83 16.87 -35.05
N ASP A 361 -19.95 15.87 -34.17
CA ASP A 361 -21.09 15.74 -33.25
C ASP A 361 -20.96 16.70 -32.06
N SER A 362 -21.56 17.88 -32.24
CA SER A 362 -21.42 19.04 -31.37
C SER A 362 -22.23 18.97 -30.06
N GLY A 363 -21.61 19.42 -28.97
CA GLY A 363 -22.23 20.39 -28.05
C GLY A 363 -22.57 19.88 -26.64
N ILE A 364 -23.66 19.12 -26.50
CA ILE A 364 -24.25 18.84 -25.18
C ILE A 364 -23.57 17.64 -24.49
N THR A 365 -23.14 16.64 -25.26
CA THR A 365 -22.52 15.42 -24.73
C THR A 365 -21.10 15.65 -24.22
N ALA A 366 -20.30 16.48 -24.90
CA ALA A 366 -18.92 16.79 -24.47
C ALA A 366 -18.89 17.50 -23.11
N GLN A 367 -19.68 18.54 -22.92
CA GLN A 367 -19.76 19.26 -21.62
C GLN A 367 -20.25 18.35 -20.49
N HIS A 368 -21.21 17.47 -20.78
CA HIS A 368 -21.69 16.49 -19.81
C HIS A 368 -20.59 15.50 -19.42
N LEU A 369 -19.82 15.02 -20.38
CA LEU A 369 -18.69 14.12 -20.15
C LEU A 369 -17.53 14.79 -19.39
N GLU A 370 -17.18 16.03 -19.73
CA GLU A 370 -16.23 16.84 -18.94
C GLU A 370 -16.70 17.01 -17.49
N TRP A 371 -18.00 17.23 -17.31
CA TRP A 371 -18.61 17.31 -15.98
C TRP A 371 -18.51 15.96 -15.24
N VAL A 372 -18.82 14.84 -15.89
CA VAL A 372 -18.68 13.48 -15.34
C VAL A 372 -17.23 13.20 -14.94
N HIS A 373 -16.26 13.51 -15.81
CA HIS A 373 -14.83 13.36 -15.55
C HIS A 373 -14.42 14.11 -14.27
N ARG A 374 -14.69 15.42 -14.22
CA ARG A 374 -14.34 16.27 -13.07
C ARG A 374 -15.02 15.81 -11.77
N LYS A 375 -16.27 15.37 -11.85
CA LYS A 375 -17.01 14.88 -10.67
C LYS A 375 -16.53 13.53 -10.18
N THR A 376 -16.10 12.66 -11.08
CA THR A 376 -15.45 11.40 -10.74
C THR A 376 -14.14 11.66 -9.97
N LEU A 377 -13.30 12.60 -10.43
CA LEU A 377 -12.10 12.99 -9.69
C LEU A 377 -12.40 13.55 -8.30
N GLN A 378 -13.47 14.35 -8.16
CA GLN A 378 -13.89 14.86 -6.86
C GLN A 378 -14.29 13.72 -5.91
N VAL A 379 -15.06 12.75 -6.39
CA VAL A 379 -15.46 11.56 -5.62
C VAL A 379 -14.24 10.72 -5.25
N LEU A 380 -13.29 10.52 -6.17
CA LEU A 380 -12.07 9.77 -5.89
C LEU A 380 -11.20 10.47 -4.85
N GLN A 381 -11.13 11.81 -4.85
CA GLN A 381 -10.47 12.59 -3.81
C GLN A 381 -11.10 12.37 -2.43
N GLU A 382 -12.44 12.29 -2.36
CA GLU A 382 -13.16 11.94 -1.13
C GLU A 382 -12.87 10.50 -0.68
N ILE A 383 -12.77 9.54 -1.58
CA ILE A 383 -12.48 8.13 -1.23
C ILE A 383 -11.02 7.94 -0.80
N ALA A 384 -10.09 8.62 -1.46
CA ALA A 384 -8.65 8.48 -1.25
C ALA A 384 -8.20 8.96 0.14
N TYR A 385 -8.81 10.04 0.63
CA TYR A 385 -8.38 10.77 1.83
C TYR A 385 -9.51 11.14 2.81
N GLY A 386 -10.76 10.82 2.50
CA GLY A 386 -11.84 10.74 3.49
C GLY A 386 -11.80 9.43 4.24
#